data_AF-A0A523FEW8-F1
#
_entry.id   AF-A0A523FEW8-F1
#
_cell.length_a   1.000
_cell.length_b   1.000
_cell.length_c   1.000
_cell.angle_alpha   90.00
_cell.angle_beta   90.00
_cell.angle_gamma   90.00
#
_symmetry.space_group_name_H-M   'P 1'
#
loop_
_entity.id
_entity.type
_entity.pdbx_description
1 polymer ?
#
loop_
_entity_poly.entity_id
_entity_poly.type
_entity_poly.pdbx_seq_one_letter_code
_entity_poly.pdbx_strand_id
1 'polypeptide(L)' 'MSNGTLVKHPTNLPSRKVGGGGIGGAISIIAVWALNEYANAEIDAEIAAAIATVVTFVFAYFVKERAR' A
#
# COMPACT_ATOMS: atom_id res chain seq x y z
N MET A 1 30.68 -8.32 -34.98
CA MET A 1 30.46 -7.79 -33.62
C MET A 1 28.95 -7.83 -33.37
N SER A 2 28.47 -8.82 -32.63
CA SER A 2 27.03 -9.03 -32.41
C SER A 2 26.54 -8.07 -31.32
N ASN A 3 25.68 -7.13 -31.69
CA ASN A 3 25.00 -6.24 -30.75
C ASN A 3 23.97 -7.06 -29.96
N GLY A 4 24.39 -7.61 -28.82
CA GLY A 4 23.50 -8.30 -27.88
C GLY A 4 22.49 -7.32 -27.29
N THR A 5 21.27 -7.35 -27.80
CA THR A 5 20.13 -6.62 -27.23
C THR A 5 19.81 -7.18 -25.86
N LEU A 6 19.99 -6.38 -24.80
CA LEU A 6 19.64 -6.74 -23.43
C LEU A 6 18.12 -6.98 -23.33
N VAL A 7 17.70 -8.25 -23.31
CA VAL A 7 16.30 -8.64 -23.07
C VAL A 7 15.99 -8.39 -21.59
N LYS A 8 15.19 -7.37 -21.30
CA LYS A 8 14.80 -7.00 -19.94
C LYS A 8 13.76 -8.00 -19.43
N HIS A 9 14.19 -9.02 -18.68
CA HIS A 9 13.28 -9.97 -18.06
C HIS A 9 12.44 -9.28 -16.97
N PRO A 10 11.12 -9.51 -16.90
CA PRO A 10 10.31 -9.05 -15.78
C PRO A 10 10.83 -9.71 -14.49
N THR A 11 11.21 -8.90 -13.50
CA THR A 11 11.57 -9.39 -12.17
C THR A 11 10.30 -9.70 -11.37
N ASN A 12 10.35 -10.73 -10.52
CA ASN A 12 9.28 -11.05 -9.56
C ASN A 12 9.30 -10.15 -8.31
N LEU A 13 10.20 -9.15 -8.26
CA LEU A 13 10.21 -8.20 -7.15
C LEU A 13 8.89 -7.40 -7.11
N PRO A 14 8.31 -7.20 -5.92
CA PRO A 14 7.10 -6.40 -5.77
C PRO A 14 7.31 -5.00 -6.34
N SER A 15 6.31 -4.48 -7.07
CA SER A 15 6.40 -3.10 -7.53
C SER A 15 6.29 -2.14 -6.34
N ARG A 16 6.82 -0.92 -6.49
CA ARG A 16 6.77 0.10 -5.42
C ARG A 16 5.34 0.36 -4.96
N LYS A 17 4.34 0.21 -5.85
CA LYS A 17 2.93 0.36 -5.52
C LYS A 17 2.44 -0.68 -4.52
N VAL A 18 2.90 -1.93 -4.63
CA VAL A 18 2.58 -3.00 -3.67
C VAL A 18 3.16 -2.66 -2.29
N GLY A 19 4.41 -2.19 -2.25
CA GLY A 19 5.02 -1.72 -1.00
C GLY A 19 4.29 -0.51 -0.41
N GLY A 20 3.87 0.44 -1.26
CA GLY A 20 3.07 1.59 -0.85
C GLY A 20 1.73 1.21 -0.24
N GLY A 21 1.05 0.22 -0.82
CA GLY A 21 -0.18 -0.34 -0.25
C GLY A 21 0.04 -0.96 1.13
N GLY A 22 1.13 -1.72 1.31
CA GLY A 22 1.49 -2.29 2.62
C GLY A 22 1.68 -1.24 3.72
N ILE A 23 2.31 -0.11 3.38
CA ILE A 23 2.46 1.03 4.31
C ILE A 23 1.08 1.64 4.64
N GLY A 24 0.23 1.84 3.63
CA GLY A 24 -1.13 2.35 3.84
C GLY A 24 -1.96 1.46 4.77
N GLY A 25 -1.87 0.13 4.61
CA GLY A 25 -2.52 -0.83 5.50
C GLY A 25 -2.03 -0.72 6.94
N ALA A 26 -0.72 -0.65 7.16
CA ALA A 26 -0.15 -0.50 8.50
C ALA A 26 -0.60 0.79 9.21
N ILE A 27 -0.59 1.92 8.48
CA ILE A 27 -1.06 3.21 9.01
C ILE A 27 -2.53 3.14 9.42
N SER A 28 -3.35 2.46 8.62
CA SER A 28 -4.79 2.31 8.89
C SER A 28 -5.05 1.57 10.19
N ILE A 29 -4.33 0.48 10.44
CA ILE A 29 -4.45 -0.31 11.67
C ILE A 29 -4.09 0.55 12.88
N ILE A 30 -2.97 1.27 12.80
CA ILE A 30 -2.51 2.16 13.88
C ILE A 30 -3.54 3.26 14.15
N ALA A 31 -4.12 3.84 13.10
CA ALA A 31 -5.13 4.87 13.22
C ALA A 31 -6.41 4.35 13.90
N VAL A 32 -6.94 3.20 13.46
CA VAL A 32 -8.13 2.60 14.07
C VAL A 32 -7.87 2.24 15.54
N TRP A 33 -6.72 1.64 15.84
CA TRP A 33 -6.34 1.33 17.22
C TRP A 33 -6.30 2.60 18.09
N ALA A 34 -5.64 3.66 17.62
CA ALA A 34 -5.55 4.91 18.36
C ALA A 34 -6.92 5.59 18.55
N LEU A 35 -7.80 5.53 17.54
CA LEU A 35 -9.15 6.09 17.64
C LEU A 35 -10.01 5.34 18.67
N ASN A 36 -9.91 4.01 18.71
CA ASN A 36 -10.62 3.23 19.73
C ASN A 36 -10.05 3.49 21.14
N GLU A 37 -8.73 3.49 21.29
CA GLU A 37 -8.08 3.64 22.60
C GLU A 37 -8.26 5.05 23.19
N TYR A 38 -8.06 6.10 22.39
CA TYR A 38 -8.00 7.47 22.89
C TYR A 38 -9.28 8.28 22.66
N ALA A 39 -10.09 7.92 21.67
CA ALA A 39 -11.32 8.64 21.34
C ALA A 39 -12.60 7.85 21.65
N ASN A 40 -12.50 6.60 22.14
CA ASN A 40 -13.64 5.73 22.43
C ASN A 40 -14.61 5.63 21.24
N ALA A 41 -14.06 5.58 20.03
CA ALA A 41 -14.83 5.71 18.80
C ALA A 41 -15.67 4.47 18.43
N GLU A 42 -15.57 3.37 19.19
CA GLU A 42 -16.29 2.11 18.97
C GLU A 42 -16.33 1.68 17.48
N ILE A 43 -15.16 1.71 16.83
CA ILE A 43 -15.05 1.39 15.41
C ILE A 43 -15.17 -0.13 15.22
N ASP A 44 -16.29 -0.52 14.60
CA ASP A 44 -16.56 -1.90 14.18
C ASP A 44 -15.59 -2.39 13.10
N ALA A 45 -15.49 -3.72 12.98
CA ALA A 45 -14.57 -4.38 12.07
C ALA A 45 -14.85 -4.02 10.59
N GLU A 46 -16.11 -3.88 10.20
CA GLU A 46 -16.50 -3.49 8.83
C GLU A 46 -16.00 -2.08 8.50
N ILE A 47 -16.10 -1.15 9.45
CA ILE A 47 -15.65 0.24 9.28
C ILE A 47 -14.13 0.29 9.23
N ALA A 48 -13.45 -0.45 10.11
CA ALA A 48 -12.00 -0.57 10.10
C ALA A 48 -11.47 -1.11 8.77
N ALA A 49 -12.15 -2.13 8.20
CA ALA A 49 -11.80 -2.70 6.90
C ALA A 49 -12.02 -1.70 5.75
N ALA A 50 -13.09 -0.90 5.81
CA ALA A 50 -13.34 0.17 4.85
C ALA A 50 -12.25 1.25 4.90
N ILE A 51 -11.86 1.69 6.12
CA ILE A 51 -10.77 2.65 6.32
C ILE A 51 -9.46 2.09 5.75
N ALA A 52 -9.11 0.85 6.12
CA ALA A 52 -7.90 0.20 5.63
C ALA A 52 -7.85 0.13 4.11
N THR A 53 -8.98 -0.19 3.48
CA THR A 53 -9.11 -0.22 2.03
C THR A 53 -8.83 1.14 1.42
N VAL A 54 -9.56 2.18 1.84
CA VAL A 54 -9.43 3.54 1.28
C VAL A 54 -8.00 4.06 1.43
N VAL A 55 -7.42 3.96 2.63
CA VAL A 55 -6.06 4.44 2.89
C VAL A 55 -5.02 3.65 2.08
N THR A 56 -5.14 2.32 2.00
CA THR A 56 -4.25 1.50 1.18
C THR A 56 -4.27 1.94 -0.29
N PHE A 57 -5.46 2.18 -0.84
CA PHE A 57 -5.60 2.67 -2.22
C PHE A 57 -5.05 4.09 -2.40
N VAL A 58 -5.30 4.99 -1.46
CA VAL A 58 -4.74 6.35 -1.47
C VAL A 58 -3.22 6.32 -1.52
N PHE A 59 -2.58 5.53 -0.65
CA PHE A 59 -1.13 5.40 -0.63
C PHE A 59 -0.61 4.76 -1.93
N ALA A 60 -1.23 3.68 -2.40
CA ALA A 60 -0.85 3.02 -3.65
C ALA A 60 -1.04 3.92 -4.89
N TYR A 61 -2.02 4.84 -4.86
CA TYR A 61 -2.25 5.83 -5.90
C TYR A 61 -1.11 6.84 -5.96
N PHE A 62 -0.74 7.44 -4.82
CA PHE A 62 0.30 8.46 -4.76
C PHE A 62 1.72 7.91 -4.92
N VAL A 63 1.94 6.62 -4.65
CA VAL A 63 3.23 5.98 -4.96
C VAL A 63 3.38 5.86 -6.48
N LYS A 64 4.28 6.68 -7.02
CA LYS A 64 4.68 6.62 -8.43
C LYS A 64 5.28 5.25 -8.75
N GLU A 65 4.73 4.59 -9.77
CA GLU A 65 5.38 3.45 -10.40
C GLU A 65 6.75 3.92 -10.90
N ARG A 66 7.83 3.18 -10.63
CA ARG A 66 9.08 3.47 -11.32
C ARG A 66 8.85 3.10 -12.80
N ALA A 67 8.71 4.11 -13.65
CA ALA A 67 8.69 3.91 -15.10
C ALA A 67 9.93 3.09 -15.48
N ARG A 68 9.69 1.96 -16.15
CA ARG A 68 10.74 1.03 -16.57
C ARG A 68 11.59 1.63 -17.67
#